data_AF-A0A830DKN2-F1
#
_entry.id   AF-A0A830DKN2-F1
#
_cell.length_a   1.000
_cell.length_b   1.000
_cell.length_c   1.000
_cell.angle_alpha   90.00
_cell.angle_beta   90.00
_cell.angle_gamma   90.00
#
_symmetry.space_group_name_H-M   'P 1'
#
loop_
_entity.id
_entity.type
_entity.pdbx_description
1 polymer ?
#
loop_
_entity_poly.entity_id
_entity_poly.type
_entity_poly.pdbx_seq_one_letter_code
_entity_poly.pdbx_strand_id
1 'polypeptide(L)' 'MSAFPEGDPAQHLVKELLFRAAKKAGMDFHQLLDIPQGDRRRYHDDVSIIIISFEGCMWRSSV' A
#
# COMPACT_ATOMS: atom_id res chain seq x y z
N MET A 1 -6.50 -13.82 -11.58
CA MET A 1 -6.09 -13.03 -10.40
C MET A 1 -7.13 -13.30 -9.33
N SER A 2 -6.76 -13.87 -8.19
CA SER A 2 -7.73 -14.17 -7.12
C SER A 2 -8.32 -12.86 -6.62
N ALA A 3 -9.65 -12.82 -6.47
CA ALA A 3 -10.36 -11.67 -5.90
C ALA A 3 -10.06 -11.46 -4.41
N PHE A 4 -9.35 -12.41 -3.80
CA PHE A 4 -8.97 -12.43 -2.40
C PHE A 4 -7.44 -12.39 -2.32
N PRO A 5 -6.85 -11.35 -1.72
CA PRO A 5 -5.44 -11.37 -1.40
C PRO A 5 -5.18 -12.48 -0.38
N GLU A 6 -4.14 -13.28 -0.59
CA GLU A 6 -3.64 -14.16 0.47
C GLU A 6 -3.00 -13.28 1.56
N GLY A 7 -3.45 -13.44 2.82
CA GLY A 7 -2.92 -12.68 3.96
C GLY A 7 -3.74 -11.44 4.33
N ASP A 8 -3.07 -10.43 4.90
CA ASP A 8 -3.72 -9.19 5.35
C ASP A 8 -4.06 -8.28 4.13
N PRO A 9 -5.35 -8.04 3.84
CA PRO A 9 -5.77 -7.19 2.73
C PRO A 9 -5.23 -5.75 2.85
N ALA A 10 -5.01 -5.23 4.06
CA ALA A 10 -4.44 -3.90 4.25
C ALA A 10 -3.00 -3.86 3.74
N GLN A 11 -2.18 -4.83 4.13
CA GLN A 11 -0.79 -4.90 3.68
C GLN A 11 -0.68 -5.04 2.17
N HIS A 12 -1.56 -5.83 1.56
CA HIS A 12 -1.60 -5.98 0.10
C HIS A 12 -1.93 -4.64 -0.58
N LEU A 13 -2.97 -3.93 -0.10
CA LEU A 13 -3.38 -2.64 -0.66
C LEU A 13 -2.30 -1.55 -0.49
N VAL A 14 -1.62 -1.51 0.66
CA VAL A 14 -0.50 -0.59 0.88
C VAL A 14 0.63 -0.87 -0.12
N LYS A 15 1.02 -2.14 -0.30
CA LYS A 15 2.07 -2.50 -1.28
C LYS A 15 1.69 -2.10 -2.70
N GLU A 16 0.48 -2.48 -3.13
CA GLU A 16 0.00 -2.16 -4.48
C GLU A 16 -0.04 -0.65 -4.74
N LEU A 17 -0.43 0.14 -3.72
CA LEU A 17 -0.41 1.59 -3.81
C LEU A 17 1.01 2.13 -4.04
N LEU A 18 1.98 1.67 -3.26
CA LEU A 18 3.38 2.09 -3.39
C LEU A 18 3.96 1.69 -4.76
N PHE A 19 3.65 0.48 -5.25
CA PHE A 19 4.03 0.05 -6.60
C PHE A 19 3.46 0.97 -7.68
N ARG A 20 2.18 1.33 -7.58
CA ARG A 20 1.54 2.26 -8.54
C ARG A 20 2.13 3.66 -8.48
N ALA A 21 2.43 4.17 -7.28
CA ALA A 21 3.07 5.47 -7.10
C ALA A 21 4.47 5.49 -7.74
N ALA A 22 5.27 4.46 -7.48
CA ALA A 22 6.62 4.31 -8.06
C ALA A 22 6.57 4.20 -9.59
N LYS A 23 5.68 3.34 -10.11
CA LYS A 23 5.48 3.17 -11.55
C LYS A 23 5.05 4.48 -12.22
N LYS A 24 4.14 5.23 -11.61
CA LYS A 24 3.71 6.56 -12.12
C LYS A 24 4.87 7.55 -12.15
N ALA A 25 5.80 7.44 -11.21
CA ALA A 25 6.99 8.28 -11.14
C ALA A 25 8.17 7.77 -11.98
N GLY A 26 8.01 6.64 -12.70
CA GLY A 26 9.05 6.06 -13.55
C GLY A 26 10.21 5.44 -12.78
N MET A 27 9.99 4.95 -11.56
CA MET A 27 11.02 4.36 -10.70
C MET A 27 10.58 3.04 -10.07
N ASP A 28 11.52 2.30 -9.49
CA ASP A 28 11.23 1.11 -8.70
C ASP A 28 10.66 1.48 -7.31
N PHE A 29 9.86 0.59 -6.72
CA PHE A 29 9.26 0.88 -5.42
C PHE A 29 10.30 1.00 -4.30
N HIS A 30 11.42 0.28 -4.37
CA HIS A 30 12.50 0.41 -3.40
C HIS A 30 13.13 1.81 -3.47
N GLN A 31 13.26 2.35 -4.68
CA GLN A 31 13.75 3.72 -4.86
C GLN A 31 12.79 4.75 -4.25
N LEU A 32 11.48 4.54 -4.37
CA LEU A 32 10.48 5.39 -3.70
C LEU A 32 10.58 5.31 -2.16
N LEU A 33 10.90 4.13 -1.61
CA LEU A 33 11.12 3.95 -0.17
C LEU A 33 12.41 4.62 0.32
N ASP A 34 13.43 4.75 -0.52
CA ASP A 34 14.69 5.43 -0.16
C ASP A 34 14.55 6.97 -0.14
N ILE A 35 13.49 7.52 -0.73
CA ILE A 35 13.21 8.97 -0.70
C ILE A 35 13.01 9.43 0.75
N PRO A 36 13.60 10.57 1.18
CA PRO A 36 13.37 11.12 2.50
C PRO A 36 11.88 11.35 2.78
N GLN A 37 11.44 11.08 4.01
CA GLN A 37 10.01 11.05 4.35
C GLN A 37 9.27 12.36 4.02
N GLY A 38 9.93 13.52 4.10
CA GLY A 38 9.37 14.82 3.72
C GLY A 38 9.09 14.98 2.22
N ASP A 39 9.91 14.36 1.36
CA ASP A 39 9.81 14.46 -0.09
C ASP A 39 8.87 13.41 -0.71
N ARG A 40 8.58 12.33 0.03
CA ARG A 40 7.68 11.24 -0.42
C ARG A 40 6.27 11.72 -0.77
N ARG A 41 5.78 12.79 -0.13
CA ARG A 41 4.46 13.40 -0.41
C ARG A 41 4.27 13.81 -1.87
N ARG A 42 5.36 14.04 -2.62
CA ARG A 42 5.32 14.37 -4.04
C ARG A 42 4.96 13.18 -4.94
N TYR A 43 5.03 11.96 -4.41
CA TYR A 43 4.86 10.71 -5.15
C TYR A 43 3.59 9.96 -4.76
N HIS A 44 3.27 9.98 -3.47
CA HIS A 44 1.97 9.62 -2.91
C HIS A 44 1.66 10.64 -1.82
N ASP A 45 0.52 11.32 -1.93
CA ASP A 45 0.06 12.21 -0.85
C ASP A 45 -0.46 11.36 0.33
N ASP A 46 -1.24 11.95 1.23
CA ASP A 46 -1.89 11.21 2.31
C ASP A 46 -2.95 10.22 1.77
N VAL A 47 -2.77 8.92 2.02
CA VAL A 47 -3.69 7.86 1.56
C VAL A 47 -4.33 7.15 2.75
N SER A 48 -5.66 7.09 2.77
CA SER A 48 -6.43 6.26 3.70
C SER A 48 -6.90 4.97 3.03
N ILE A 49 -6.66 3.84 3.68
CA ILE A 49 -7.18 2.53 3.26
C ILE A 49 -8.27 2.11 4.24
N ILE A 50 -9.49 1.92 3.73
CA ILE A 50 -10.64 1.48 4.52
C ILE A 50 -11.03 0.09 4.03
N ILE A 51 -11.04 -0.88 4.93
CA ILE A 51 -11.44 -2.26 4.65
C ILE A 51 -12.72 -2.53 5.43
N ILE A 52 -13.77 -2.89 4.72
CA ILE A 52 -15.06 -3.25 5.30
C ILE A 52 -15.26 -4.74 5.06
N SER A 53 -15.26 -5.52 6.13
CA SER A 53 -15.55 -6.96 6.10
C SER A 53 -16.94 -7.21 6.66
N PHE A 54 -17.77 -7.93 5.91
CA PHE A 54 -19.13 -8.28 6.32
C PHE A 54 -19.23 -9.67 6.96
N GLU A 55 -18.16 -10.47 6.90
CA GLU A 55 -18.14 -11.87 7.36
C GLU A 55 -17.14 -12.14 8.51
N GLY A 56 -16.58 -11.10 9.14
CA GLY A 56 -15.96 -11.23 10.47
C GLY A 56 -14.49 -11.69 10.51
N CYS A 57 -13.72 -11.54 9.44
CA CYS A 57 -12.27 -11.68 9.53
C CYS A 57 -11.64 -10.42 10.16
N MET A 58 -11.01 -10.57 11.33
CA MET A 58 -10.23 -9.53 11.97
C MET A 58 -8.76 -9.72 11.61
N TRP A 59 -8.24 -8.86 10.74
CA TRP A 59 -6.81 -8.84 10.41
C TRP A 59 -6.07 -7.96 11.42
N ARG A 60 -4.95 -8.47 11.94
CA ARG A 60 -4.06 -7.70 12.81
C ARG A 60 -2.86 -7.27 11.99
N SER A 61 -2.67 -5.96 11.89
CA SER A 61 -1.39 -5.41 11.47
C SER A 61 -0.33 -5.86 12.47
N SER A 62 0.66 -6.62 12.02
CA SER A 62 1.87 -6.86 12.80
C SER A 62 2.58 -5.51 12.99
N VAL A 63 2.75 -5.10 14.25
CA VAL A 63 3.64 -4.01 14.65
C VAL A 63 5.10 -4.42 14.52
#